data_AF-A0A662H083-F1
#
_entry.id   AF-A0A662H083-F1
#
_cell.length_a   1.000
_cell.length_b   1.000
_cell.length_c   1.000
_cell.angle_alpha   90.00
_cell.angle_beta   90.00
_cell.angle_gamma   90.00
#
_symmetry.space_group_name_H-M   'P 1'
#
loop_
_entity.id
_entity.type
_entity.pdbx_description
1 polymer ?
#
loop_
_entity_poly.entity_id
_entity_poly.type
_entity_poly.pdbx_seq_one_letter_code
_entity_poly.pdbx_strand_id
1 'polypeptide(L)'
;MYHKGEYELLEILILLRDANCAMTTTEIAKRITGKVDETTLRRIRRKLNMLEKARFVKSIGRKPKSWFYNVTTFVFYDEMRKRHVRYVIAALLLILRPFGLDYGILETLPEPEKEEIEKLVYEVALRDDLKEYALSHLKHGYPRAFALYTEGDGALKLYHHLRKEFKEAINDALKQRFKYAVITGSEADAHMKCSSGSKAYYVYSDRIVSICEKALNYYLDYDYAIDDYLKGIRLSIEGDGWGAIRAEGGIILGIGDERLLQDLDRFFRNEAYYHLKYYGPKIKRSREKFSNCFRKLRDEICRIIHEARQGVSKGICRICLMKAKGEE
;
A
#
# COMPACT_ATOMS: atom_id res chain seq x y z
N MET A 1 -2.46 45.55 32.34
CA MET A 1 -2.74 44.44 33.29
C MET A 1 -3.92 43.57 32.80
N TYR A 2 -3.76 42.79 31.73
CA TYR A 2 -4.86 41.95 31.18
C TYR A 2 -4.49 40.47 30.89
N HIS A 3 -3.27 40.01 31.18
CA HIS A 3 -2.75 38.74 30.63
C HIS A 3 -2.93 37.47 31.49
N LYS A 4 -3.46 37.56 32.71
CA LYS A 4 -3.52 36.41 33.63
C LYS A 4 -4.49 35.31 33.15
N GLY A 5 -5.51 35.68 32.38
CA GLY A 5 -6.52 34.76 31.85
C GLY A 5 -6.06 33.98 30.62
N GLU A 6 -5.42 34.67 29.68
CA GLU A 6 -4.93 34.13 28.41
C GLU A 6 -3.72 33.21 28.61
N TYR A 7 -2.81 33.57 29.51
CA TYR A 7 -1.63 32.76 29.82
C TYR A 7 -2.01 31.38 30.39
N GLU A 8 -2.98 31.34 31.31
CA GLU A 8 -3.44 30.06 31.88
C GLU A 8 -4.26 29.22 30.86
N LEU A 9 -4.82 29.82 29.80
CA LEU A 9 -5.37 29.02 28.68
C LEU A 9 -4.25 28.36 27.86
N LEU A 10 -3.17 29.10 27.60
CA LEU A 10 -1.99 28.59 26.91
C LEU A 10 -1.31 27.47 27.71
N GLU A 11 -1.13 27.64 29.02
CA GLU A 11 -0.57 26.60 29.90
C GLU A 11 -1.40 25.32 29.91
N ILE A 12 -2.74 25.41 29.90
CA ILE A 12 -3.62 24.23 29.75
C ILE A 12 -3.35 23.50 28.44
N LEU A 13 -3.20 24.24 27.34
CA LEU A 13 -2.96 23.65 26.02
C LEU A 13 -1.58 23.01 25.94
N ILE A 14 -0.53 23.67 26.45
CA ILE A 14 0.84 23.12 26.54
C ILE A 14 0.85 21.85 27.39
N LEU A 15 0.24 21.88 28.58
CA LEU A 15 0.19 20.72 29.47
C LEU A 15 -0.48 19.52 28.81
N LEU A 16 -1.65 19.72 28.19
CA LEU A 16 -2.40 18.65 27.55
C LEU A 16 -1.69 18.12 26.28
N ARG A 17 -0.99 18.99 25.56
CA ARG A 17 -0.13 18.62 24.43
C ARG A 17 1.03 17.74 24.90
N ASP A 18 1.72 18.13 25.96
CA ASP A 18 2.95 17.47 26.43
C ASP A 18 2.66 16.14 27.15
N ALA A 19 1.53 16.04 27.82
CA ALA A 19 1.12 14.82 28.53
C ALA A 19 0.80 13.65 27.57
N ASN A 20 0.36 13.93 26.34
CA ASN A 20 -0.03 12.93 25.33
C ASN A 20 -0.99 11.83 25.84
N CYS A 21 -1.78 12.13 26.87
CA CYS A 21 -2.78 11.25 27.47
C CYS A 21 -3.97 12.07 27.97
N ALA A 22 -5.12 11.42 28.21
CA ALA A 22 -6.30 12.10 28.71
C ALA A 22 -6.11 12.46 30.19
N MET A 23 -6.37 13.73 30.54
CA MET A 23 -6.23 14.23 31.91
C MET A 23 -7.56 14.69 32.47
N THR A 24 -7.82 14.37 33.72
CA THR A 24 -8.97 14.89 34.47
C THR A 24 -8.77 16.37 34.77
N THR A 25 -9.88 17.09 34.97
CA THR A 25 -9.84 18.49 35.44
C THR A 25 -8.99 18.65 36.71
N THR A 26 -9.03 17.65 37.61
CA THR A 26 -8.29 17.64 38.87
C THR A 26 -6.78 17.61 38.65
N GLU A 27 -6.30 16.76 37.74
CA GLU A 27 -4.87 16.65 37.40
C GLU A 27 -4.37 17.93 36.71
N ILE A 28 -5.17 18.49 35.81
CA ILE A 28 -4.87 19.76 35.13
C ILE A 28 -4.75 20.90 36.15
N ALA A 29 -5.72 21.03 37.06
CA ALA A 29 -5.70 22.04 38.10
C ALA A 29 -4.46 21.90 39.00
N LYS A 30 -4.16 20.68 39.47
CA LYS A 30 -2.99 20.43 40.32
C LYS A 30 -1.68 20.81 39.64
N ARG A 31 -1.53 20.56 38.34
CA ARG A 31 -0.29 20.86 37.61
C ARG A 31 -0.12 22.33 37.23
N ILE A 32 -1.20 23.04 36.95
CA ILE A 32 -1.13 24.43 36.50
C ILE A 32 -1.10 25.40 37.68
N THR A 33 -1.85 25.11 38.75
CA THR A 33 -2.05 26.07 39.84
C THR A 33 -1.52 25.57 41.18
N GLY A 34 -1.15 24.30 41.29
CA GLY A 34 -0.78 23.65 42.55
C GLY A 34 -1.95 23.43 43.52
N LYS A 35 -3.18 23.83 43.16
CA LYS A 35 -4.36 23.83 44.04
C LYS A 35 -5.52 23.04 43.47
N VAL A 36 -6.29 22.40 44.36
CA VAL A 36 -7.42 21.52 44.02
C VAL A 36 -8.65 21.86 44.87
N ASP A 37 -8.94 23.15 45.01
CA ASP A 37 -10.19 23.62 45.62
C ASP A 37 -11.30 23.83 44.55
N GLU A 38 -12.56 23.88 44.97
CA GLU A 38 -13.69 23.94 44.03
C GLU A 38 -13.71 25.24 43.20
N THR A 39 -13.17 26.35 43.72
CA THR A 39 -13.09 27.60 42.95
C THR A 39 -12.10 27.47 41.79
N THR A 40 -10.94 26.85 42.04
CA THR A 40 -9.94 26.53 41.03
C THR A 40 -10.49 25.55 39.99
N LEU A 41 -11.13 24.46 40.43
CA LEU A 41 -11.73 23.46 39.53
C LEU A 41 -12.79 24.09 38.61
N ARG A 42 -13.66 24.96 39.16
CA ARG A 42 -14.69 25.67 38.39
C ARG A 42 -14.07 26.60 37.34
N ARG A 43 -12.98 27.30 37.67
CA ARG A 43 -12.23 28.15 36.73
C ARG A 43 -11.63 27.33 35.58
N ILE A 44 -10.95 26.23 35.89
CA ILE A 44 -10.35 25.33 34.89
C ILE A 44 -11.43 24.69 34.00
N ARG A 45 -12.56 24.24 34.55
CA ARG A 45 -13.68 23.71 33.75
C ARG A 45 -14.24 24.74 32.77
N ARG A 46 -14.38 26.00 33.17
CA ARG A 46 -14.84 27.08 32.27
C ARG A 46 -13.87 27.26 31.10
N LYS A 47 -12.58 27.27 31.36
CA LYS A 47 -11.53 27.36 30.33
C LYS A 47 -11.53 26.18 29.38
N LEU A 48 -11.58 24.96 29.91
CA LEU A 48 -11.67 23.74 29.11
C LEU A 48 -12.93 23.72 28.24
N ASN A 49 -14.08 24.16 28.75
CA ASN A 49 -15.29 24.31 27.94
C ASN A 49 -15.15 25.37 26.82
N MET A 50 -14.43 26.47 27.07
CA MET A 50 -14.13 27.46 26.02
C MET A 50 -13.25 26.84 24.92
N LEU A 51 -12.18 26.15 25.34
CA LEU A 51 -11.28 25.43 24.43
C LEU A 51 -12.02 24.32 23.67
N GLU A 52 -13.01 23.66 24.28
CA GLU A 52 -13.85 22.64 23.63
C GLU A 52 -14.74 23.24 22.55
N LYS A 53 -15.43 24.35 22.87
CA LYS A 53 -16.24 25.10 21.91
C LYS A 53 -15.40 25.58 20.72
N ALA A 54 -14.17 26.01 20.99
CA ALA A 54 -13.19 26.41 19.99
C ALA A 54 -12.43 25.22 19.35
N ARG A 55 -12.79 23.98 19.70
CA ARG A 55 -12.22 22.72 19.16
C ARG A 55 -10.74 22.46 19.45
N PHE A 56 -10.12 23.17 20.39
CA PHE A 56 -8.74 22.92 20.83
C PHE A 56 -8.59 21.72 21.78
N VAL A 57 -9.65 21.35 22.48
CA VAL A 57 -9.69 20.16 23.34
C VAL A 57 -11.00 19.40 23.12
N LYS A 58 -11.04 18.13 23.48
CA LYS A 58 -12.27 17.32 23.46
C LYS A 58 -12.43 16.58 24.77
N SER A 59 -13.65 16.56 25.30
CA SER A 59 -13.97 15.71 26.44
C SER A 59 -14.25 14.26 26.01
N ILE A 60 -13.76 13.31 26.81
CA ILE A 60 -13.95 11.87 26.60
C ILE A 60 -14.64 11.34 27.86
N GLY A 61 -15.95 11.11 27.79
CA GLY A 61 -16.80 10.88 28.96
C GLY A 61 -16.86 9.43 29.46
N ARG A 62 -16.95 9.24 30.79
CA ARG A 62 -17.78 8.24 31.53
C ARG A 62 -17.72 8.37 33.09
N LYS A 63 -16.70 9.00 33.69
CA LYS A 63 -16.64 9.50 35.10
C LYS A 63 -16.04 10.94 35.12
N PRO A 64 -15.29 11.51 36.11
CA PRO A 64 -14.94 12.94 36.10
C PRO A 64 -14.33 13.30 34.74
N LYS A 65 -14.86 14.35 34.09
CA LYS A 65 -14.55 14.66 32.69
C LYS A 65 -13.05 14.64 32.45
N SER A 66 -12.62 13.73 31.59
CA SER A 66 -11.26 13.68 31.07
C SER A 66 -11.19 14.47 29.78
N TRP A 67 -10.15 15.28 29.67
CA TRP A 67 -9.90 16.20 28.57
C TRP A 67 -8.65 15.77 27.84
N PHE A 68 -8.70 15.86 26.52
CA PHE A 68 -7.57 15.57 25.66
C PHE A 68 -7.36 16.72 24.69
N TYR A 69 -6.09 17.07 24.43
CA TYR A 69 -5.74 18.07 23.44
C TYR A 69 -6.19 17.61 22.05
N ASN A 70 -7.06 18.40 21.41
CA ASN A 70 -7.62 18.09 20.12
C ASN A 70 -6.81 18.83 19.05
N VAL A 71 -6.01 18.08 18.29
CA VAL A 71 -5.10 18.55 17.25
C VAL A 71 -5.87 18.95 15.96
N THR A 72 -7.06 19.54 16.10
CA THR A 72 -7.88 19.95 14.95
C THR A 72 -7.61 21.37 14.48
N THR A 73 -6.85 22.15 15.23
CA THR A 73 -6.53 23.53 14.86
C THR A 73 -5.13 23.87 15.36
N PHE A 74 -4.14 23.78 14.47
CA PHE A 74 -2.81 24.26 14.77
C PHE A 74 -2.75 25.77 14.57
N VAL A 75 -2.31 26.51 15.58
CA VAL A 75 -1.77 27.86 15.40
C VAL A 75 -0.26 27.67 15.30
N PHE A 76 0.25 27.50 14.09
CA PHE A 76 1.69 27.45 13.81
C PHE A 76 2.22 28.87 13.57
N TYR A 77 3.46 29.14 13.96
CA TYR A 77 4.27 30.18 13.30
C TYR A 77 4.37 29.86 11.80
N ASP A 78 4.35 30.87 10.93
CA ASP A 78 4.16 30.71 9.48
C ASP A 78 5.20 29.76 8.82
N GLU A 79 6.45 29.79 9.29
CA GLU A 79 7.52 28.89 8.83
C GLU A 79 7.31 27.42 9.20
N MET A 80 6.94 27.12 10.45
CA MET A 80 6.65 25.75 10.88
C MET A 80 5.44 25.18 10.14
N ARG A 81 4.44 26.02 9.86
CA ARG A 81 3.27 25.63 9.05
C ARG A 81 3.68 25.22 7.65
N LYS A 82 4.45 26.06 6.96
CA LYS A 82 4.93 25.78 5.59
C LYS A 82 5.75 24.50 5.56
N ARG A 83 6.59 24.26 6.57
CA ARG A 83 7.35 23.00 6.68
C ARG A 83 6.43 21.80 6.87
N HIS A 84 5.48 21.86 7.79
CA HIS A 84 4.51 20.78 8.02
C HIS A 84 3.73 20.43 6.76
N VAL A 85 3.19 21.42 6.05
CA VAL A 85 2.44 21.21 4.80
C VAL A 85 3.28 20.47 3.76
N ARG A 86 4.54 20.86 3.56
CA ARG A 86 5.46 20.18 2.63
C ARG A 86 5.67 18.71 3.00
N TYR A 87 5.88 18.41 4.29
CA TYR A 87 6.03 17.03 4.78
C TYR A 87 4.75 16.21 4.58
N VAL A 88 3.57 16.79 4.85
CA VAL A 88 2.27 16.13 4.60
C VAL A 88 2.14 15.76 3.13
N ILE A 89 2.40 16.71 2.23
CA ILE A 89 2.25 16.49 0.79
C ILE A 89 3.24 15.43 0.32
N ALA A 90 4.53 15.55 0.69
CA ALA A 90 5.55 14.55 0.34
C ALA A 90 5.18 13.14 0.82
N ALA A 91 4.71 13.03 2.06
CA ALA A 91 4.27 11.78 2.66
C ALA A 91 3.05 11.16 1.95
N LEU A 92 2.07 11.98 1.56
CA LEU A 92 0.90 11.51 0.82
C LEU A 92 1.27 11.04 -0.60
N LEU A 93 2.21 11.72 -1.26
CA LEU A 93 2.76 11.28 -2.55
C LEU A 93 3.48 9.94 -2.43
N LEU A 94 4.27 9.73 -1.38
CA LEU A 94 4.94 8.45 -1.11
C LEU A 94 3.98 7.28 -0.94
N ILE A 95 2.77 7.52 -0.41
CA ILE A 95 1.73 6.49 -0.32
C ILE A 95 1.17 6.13 -1.71
N LEU A 96 1.10 7.07 -2.65
CA LEU A 96 0.58 6.86 -4.00
C LEU A 96 1.61 6.28 -4.98
N ARG A 97 2.89 6.59 -4.76
CA ARG A 97 4.00 6.28 -5.65
C ARG A 97 4.16 4.79 -6.02
N PRO A 98 4.04 3.81 -5.10
CA PRO A 98 4.09 2.39 -5.45
C PRO A 98 3.02 1.95 -6.45
N PHE A 99 1.98 2.77 -6.64
CA PHE A 99 0.87 2.51 -7.54
C PHE A 99 0.93 3.35 -8.83
N GLY A 100 1.95 4.19 -9.01
CA GLY A 100 2.08 5.10 -10.16
C GLY A 100 0.98 6.17 -10.21
N LEU A 101 0.39 6.53 -9.07
CA LEU A 101 -0.75 7.46 -8.99
C LEU A 101 -0.38 8.86 -8.48
N ASP A 102 0.89 9.06 -8.14
CA ASP A 102 1.49 10.36 -7.81
C ASP A 102 1.69 11.25 -9.05
N TYR A 103 1.60 10.67 -10.26
CA TYR A 103 1.80 11.39 -11.51
C TYR A 103 0.85 12.59 -11.67
N GLY A 104 1.43 13.71 -12.09
CA GLY A 104 0.74 14.98 -12.30
C GLY A 104 0.36 15.73 -11.02
N ILE A 105 0.44 15.13 -9.82
CA ILE A 105 0.12 15.85 -8.58
C ILE A 105 1.20 16.88 -8.27
N LEU A 106 2.48 16.50 -8.40
CA LEU A 106 3.61 17.43 -8.22
C LEU A 106 3.51 18.62 -9.19
N GLU A 107 3.10 18.40 -10.43
CA GLU A 107 2.96 19.45 -11.45
C GLU A 107 1.90 20.50 -11.12
N THR A 108 0.94 20.19 -10.24
CA THR A 108 -0.06 21.16 -9.75
C THR A 108 0.46 22.09 -8.64
N LEU A 109 1.68 21.85 -8.16
CA LEU A 109 2.29 22.64 -7.10
C LEU A 109 3.12 23.79 -7.70
N PRO A 110 3.04 25.01 -7.13
CA PRO A 110 3.84 26.14 -7.57
C PRO A 110 5.32 25.97 -7.18
N GLU A 111 6.21 26.60 -7.93
CA GLU A 111 7.60 26.79 -7.49
C GLU A 111 7.67 27.90 -6.42
N PRO A 112 8.51 27.78 -5.37
CA PRO A 112 9.52 26.73 -5.13
C PRO A 112 9.01 25.51 -4.32
N GLU A 113 7.73 25.50 -3.91
CA GLU A 113 7.15 24.43 -3.07
C GLU A 113 7.30 23.04 -3.70
N LYS A 114 7.14 22.96 -5.04
CA LYS A 114 7.30 21.73 -5.80
C LYS A 114 8.71 21.13 -5.66
N GLU A 115 9.76 21.90 -5.93
CA GLU A 115 11.15 21.42 -5.85
C GLU A 115 11.50 20.89 -4.44
N GLU A 116 11.02 21.56 -3.40
CA GLU A 116 11.26 21.16 -2.01
C GLU A 116 10.55 19.86 -1.63
N ILE A 117 9.29 19.69 -2.05
CA ILE A 117 8.53 18.46 -1.83
C ILE A 117 9.14 17.31 -2.63
N GLU A 118 9.57 17.58 -3.86
CA GLU A 118 10.24 16.58 -4.69
C GLU A 118 11.52 16.06 -4.01
N LYS A 119 12.36 16.94 -3.47
CA LYS A 119 13.54 16.56 -2.68
C LYS A 119 13.18 15.62 -1.52
N LEU A 120 12.13 15.95 -0.74
CA LEU A 120 11.66 15.11 0.37
C LEU A 120 11.16 13.73 -0.09
N VAL A 121 10.48 13.65 -1.24
CA VAL A 121 9.96 12.39 -1.81
C VAL A 121 11.09 11.46 -2.29
N TYR A 122 12.24 12.02 -2.70
CA TYR A 122 13.43 11.27 -3.09
C TYR A 122 14.40 11.00 -1.94
N GLU A 123 14.22 11.63 -0.77
CA GLU A 123 15.08 11.43 0.40
C GLU A 123 14.82 10.06 1.04
N VAL A 124 15.68 9.09 0.71
CA VAL A 124 15.54 7.69 1.15
C VAL A 124 15.51 7.57 2.67
N ALA A 125 16.32 8.37 3.38
CA ALA A 125 16.43 8.33 4.83
C ALA A 125 15.11 8.66 5.56
N LEU A 126 14.22 9.45 4.95
CA LEU A 126 12.95 9.88 5.56
C LEU A 126 11.74 9.09 5.05
N ARG A 127 11.93 8.17 4.10
CA ARG A 127 10.81 7.55 3.38
C ARG A 127 9.83 6.81 4.30
N ASP A 128 10.35 5.97 5.19
CA ASP A 128 9.50 5.15 6.07
C ASP A 128 8.81 6.01 7.12
N ASP A 129 9.53 6.97 7.71
CA ASP A 129 8.97 7.96 8.64
C ASP A 129 7.85 8.78 8.00
N LEU A 130 8.06 9.26 6.77
CA LEU A 130 7.05 10.00 6.00
C LEU A 130 5.85 9.12 5.69
N LYS A 131 6.05 7.84 5.36
CA LYS A 131 4.94 6.92 5.09
C LYS A 131 4.10 6.67 6.34
N GLU A 132 4.72 6.34 7.47
CA GLU A 132 4.01 6.19 8.76
C GLU A 132 3.25 7.45 9.14
N TYR A 133 3.89 8.59 8.88
CA TYR A 133 3.33 9.90 9.13
C TYR A 133 2.06 10.18 8.32
N ALA A 134 2.07 9.95 7.00
CA ALA A 134 0.86 10.10 6.20
C ALA A 134 -0.23 9.12 6.62
N LEU A 135 0.10 7.88 6.98
CA LEU A 135 -0.90 6.92 7.48
C LEU A 135 -1.54 7.38 8.79
N SER A 136 -0.78 7.97 9.71
CA SER A 136 -1.32 8.59 10.92
C SER A 136 -2.26 9.76 10.60
N HIS A 137 -1.87 10.63 9.66
CA HIS A 137 -2.72 11.73 9.19
C HIS A 137 -4.02 11.24 8.59
N LEU A 138 -3.96 10.25 7.71
CA LEU A 138 -5.15 9.66 7.11
C LEU A 138 -6.03 9.02 8.19
N LYS A 139 -5.46 8.20 9.08
CA LYS A 139 -6.22 7.48 10.12
C LYS A 139 -7.01 8.41 11.04
N HIS A 140 -6.40 9.52 11.46
CA HIS A 140 -6.98 10.41 12.46
C HIS A 140 -7.68 11.63 11.87
N GLY A 141 -7.28 12.08 10.68
CA GLY A 141 -7.81 13.28 10.04
C GLY A 141 -8.72 13.02 8.85
N TYR A 142 -8.53 11.91 8.14
CA TYR A 142 -9.19 11.60 6.88
C TYR A 142 -9.61 10.13 6.80
N PRO A 143 -10.53 9.67 7.69
CA PRO A 143 -10.86 8.26 7.86
C PRO A 143 -11.34 7.58 6.57
N ARG A 144 -11.99 8.33 5.67
CA ARG A 144 -12.39 7.83 4.34
C ARG A 144 -11.17 7.48 3.47
N ALA A 145 -10.18 8.37 3.39
CA ALA A 145 -8.95 8.11 2.66
C ALA A 145 -8.15 6.97 3.30
N PHE A 146 -8.12 6.88 4.63
CA PHE A 146 -7.49 5.75 5.32
C PHE A 146 -8.16 4.41 5.03
N ALA A 147 -9.49 4.36 5.01
CA ALA A 147 -10.24 3.17 4.65
C ALA A 147 -9.96 2.73 3.21
N LEU A 148 -9.94 3.67 2.26
CA LEU A 148 -9.59 3.41 0.85
C LEU A 148 -8.17 2.85 0.72
N TYR A 149 -7.20 3.43 1.43
CA TYR A 149 -5.82 2.92 1.45
C TYR A 149 -5.76 1.49 1.99
N THR A 150 -6.38 1.24 3.15
CA THR A 150 -6.33 -0.08 3.82
C THR A 150 -7.01 -1.15 2.97
N GLU A 151 -8.16 -0.84 2.39
CA GLU A 151 -8.88 -1.76 1.50
C GLU A 151 -8.10 -2.04 0.21
N GLY A 152 -7.50 -1.00 -0.39
CA GLY A 152 -6.65 -1.12 -1.57
C GLY A 152 -5.40 -1.97 -1.32
N ASP A 153 -4.69 -1.71 -0.22
CA ASP A 153 -3.50 -2.47 0.19
C ASP A 153 -3.84 -3.95 0.46
N GLY A 154 -4.94 -4.23 1.14
CA GLY A 154 -5.43 -5.59 1.35
C GLY A 154 -5.75 -6.31 0.04
N ALA A 155 -6.44 -5.65 -0.89
CA ALA A 155 -6.76 -6.21 -2.20
C ALA A 155 -5.52 -6.43 -3.08
N LEU A 156 -4.51 -5.55 -2.99
CA LEU A 156 -3.23 -5.72 -3.68
C LEU A 156 -2.43 -6.91 -3.14
N LYS A 157 -2.35 -7.06 -1.81
CA LYS A 157 -1.72 -8.22 -1.17
C LYS A 157 -2.40 -9.51 -1.61
N LEU A 158 -3.73 -9.53 -1.63
CA LEU A 158 -4.49 -10.68 -2.13
C LEU A 158 -4.22 -10.96 -3.61
N TYR A 159 -4.14 -9.93 -4.46
CA TYR A 159 -3.77 -10.08 -5.87
C TYR A 159 -2.42 -10.78 -6.05
N HIS A 160 -1.38 -10.32 -5.33
CA HIS A 160 -0.06 -10.95 -5.40
C HIS A 160 -0.05 -12.37 -4.86
N HIS A 161 -0.76 -12.62 -3.76
CA HIS A 161 -0.88 -13.95 -3.18
C HIS A 161 -1.55 -14.93 -4.15
N LEU A 162 -2.69 -14.56 -4.75
CA LEU A 162 -3.38 -15.40 -5.73
C LEU A 162 -2.53 -15.67 -6.98
N ARG A 163 -1.72 -14.70 -7.43
CA ARG A 163 -0.78 -14.93 -8.53
C ARG A 163 0.30 -15.94 -8.15
N LYS A 164 0.79 -15.89 -6.92
CA LYS A 164 1.76 -16.86 -6.41
C LYS A 164 1.14 -18.26 -6.35
N GLU A 165 -0.06 -18.40 -5.78
CA GLU A 165 -0.80 -19.67 -5.73
C GLU A 165 -1.06 -20.24 -7.13
N PHE A 166 -1.40 -19.39 -8.10
CA PHE A 166 -1.55 -19.81 -9.50
C PHE A 166 -0.26 -20.44 -10.04
N LYS A 167 0.91 -19.80 -9.85
CA LYS A 167 2.19 -20.36 -10.31
C LYS A 167 2.53 -21.68 -9.61
N GLU A 168 2.26 -21.78 -8.31
CA GLU A 168 2.48 -22.99 -7.53
C GLU A 168 1.60 -24.14 -8.05
N ALA A 169 0.32 -23.88 -8.28
CA ALA A 169 -0.60 -24.86 -8.83
C ALA A 169 -0.19 -25.37 -10.23
N ILE A 170 0.26 -24.46 -11.12
CA ILE A 170 0.80 -24.84 -12.44
C ILE A 170 2.05 -25.73 -12.30
N ASN A 171 2.98 -25.37 -11.42
CA ASN A 171 4.18 -26.16 -11.19
C ASN A 171 3.87 -27.55 -10.61
N ASP A 172 2.92 -27.64 -9.69
CA ASP A 172 2.52 -28.92 -9.12
C ASP A 172 1.81 -29.80 -10.14
N ALA A 173 0.96 -29.22 -10.99
CA ALA A 173 0.35 -29.93 -12.12
C ALA A 173 1.41 -30.45 -13.11
N LEU A 174 2.46 -29.66 -13.41
CA LEU A 174 3.59 -30.11 -14.23
C LEU A 174 4.30 -31.32 -13.60
N LYS A 175 4.64 -31.24 -12.31
CA LYS A 175 5.30 -32.35 -11.58
C LYS A 175 4.45 -33.62 -11.55
N GLN A 176 3.14 -33.47 -11.40
CA GLN A 176 2.23 -34.62 -11.35
C GLN A 176 2.07 -35.29 -12.71
N ARG A 177 2.00 -34.51 -13.79
CA ARG A 177 1.78 -35.01 -15.14
C ARG A 177 3.04 -35.60 -15.75
N PHE A 178 4.17 -34.93 -15.59
CA PHE A 178 5.44 -35.27 -16.22
C PHE A 178 6.40 -36.02 -15.26
N LYS A 179 5.88 -36.94 -14.43
CA LYS A 179 6.70 -37.75 -13.49
C LYS A 179 7.81 -38.56 -14.16
N TYR A 180 7.65 -38.85 -15.45
CA TYR A 180 8.59 -39.62 -16.26
C TYR A 180 9.65 -38.74 -16.95
N ALA A 181 9.56 -37.41 -16.81
CA ALA A 181 10.47 -36.46 -17.45
C ALA A 181 11.30 -35.71 -16.40
N VAL A 182 12.50 -35.29 -16.81
CA VAL A 182 13.33 -34.38 -16.04
C VAL A 182 12.76 -32.97 -16.21
N ILE A 183 12.18 -32.45 -15.13
CA ILE A 183 11.72 -31.07 -15.07
C ILE A 183 12.91 -30.17 -14.75
N THR A 184 13.14 -29.18 -15.60
CA THR A 184 14.26 -28.24 -15.48
C THR A 184 13.80 -26.81 -15.73
N GLY A 185 14.49 -25.85 -15.12
CA GLY A 185 14.27 -24.42 -15.33
C GLY A 185 15.11 -23.83 -16.47
N SER A 186 15.98 -24.60 -17.12
CA SER A 186 16.75 -24.12 -18.28
C SER A 186 17.22 -25.25 -19.20
N GLU A 187 17.52 -24.91 -20.46
CA GLU A 187 18.15 -25.80 -21.46
C GLU A 187 19.55 -26.23 -21.07
N ALA A 188 20.35 -25.33 -20.49
CA ALA A 188 21.71 -25.63 -20.06
C ALA A 188 21.74 -26.74 -18.99
N ASP A 189 20.78 -26.70 -18.06
CA ASP A 189 20.63 -27.71 -17.00
C ASP A 189 20.17 -29.07 -17.53
N ALA A 190 19.46 -29.10 -18.68
CA ALA A 190 19.08 -30.35 -19.35
C ALA A 190 20.30 -31.01 -20.01
N HIS A 191 21.12 -30.23 -20.71
CA HIS A 191 22.33 -30.73 -21.39
C HIS A 191 23.40 -31.23 -20.40
N MET A 192 23.55 -30.63 -19.23
CA MET A 192 24.48 -31.13 -18.19
C MET A 192 24.07 -32.48 -17.59
N LYS A 193 22.79 -32.86 -17.63
CA LYS A 193 22.28 -34.12 -17.07
C LYS A 193 22.27 -35.29 -18.07
N CYS A 194 22.72 -35.07 -19.30
CA CYS A 194 22.69 -36.04 -20.37
C CYS A 194 24.07 -36.69 -20.59
N SER A 195 24.23 -37.95 -20.19
CA SER A 195 25.29 -38.81 -20.73
C SER A 195 24.90 -39.22 -22.15
N SER A 196 25.79 -39.02 -23.13
CA SER A 196 25.56 -39.34 -24.54
C SER A 196 25.15 -40.80 -24.73
N GLY A 197 23.86 -41.05 -24.98
CA GLY A 197 23.31 -42.38 -25.26
C GLY A 197 21.89 -42.64 -24.74
N SER A 198 21.41 -41.90 -23.72
CA SER A 198 20.05 -42.11 -23.19
C SER A 198 19.03 -41.10 -23.75
N LYS A 199 17.96 -41.58 -24.37
CA LYS A 199 16.76 -40.79 -24.73
C LYS A 199 15.97 -40.45 -23.47
N ALA A 200 16.32 -39.35 -22.79
CA ALA A 200 15.59 -38.86 -21.63
C ALA A 200 14.58 -37.78 -22.04
N TYR A 201 13.41 -37.77 -21.40
CA TYR A 201 12.40 -36.72 -21.58
C TYR A 201 12.75 -35.49 -20.74
N TYR A 202 12.63 -34.30 -21.33
CA TYR A 202 12.86 -33.03 -20.64
C TYR A 202 11.67 -32.11 -20.78
N VAL A 203 11.36 -31.39 -19.70
CA VAL A 203 10.30 -30.37 -19.66
C VAL A 203 10.85 -29.09 -19.05
N TYR A 204 10.75 -27.98 -19.78
CA TYR A 204 11.22 -26.65 -19.35
C TYR A 204 10.12 -25.91 -18.61
N SER A 205 10.06 -26.08 -17.29
CA SER A 205 8.95 -25.57 -16.46
C SER A 205 8.88 -24.05 -16.42
N ASP A 206 10.02 -23.36 -16.46
CA ASP A 206 10.10 -21.90 -16.48
C ASP A 206 9.38 -21.32 -17.71
N ARG A 207 9.59 -21.93 -18.88
CA ARG A 207 8.99 -21.51 -20.15
C ARG A 207 7.49 -21.78 -20.16
N ILE A 208 7.07 -22.94 -19.66
CA ILE A 208 5.65 -23.29 -19.57
C ILE A 208 4.92 -22.37 -18.58
N VAL A 209 5.48 -22.15 -17.39
CA VAL A 209 4.92 -21.22 -16.39
C VAL A 209 4.84 -19.81 -16.97
N SER A 210 5.86 -19.35 -17.70
CA SER A 210 5.85 -18.05 -18.37
C SER A 210 4.71 -17.92 -19.38
N ILE A 211 4.44 -18.95 -20.19
CA ILE A 211 3.29 -18.99 -21.10
C ILE A 211 1.96 -18.92 -20.32
N CYS A 212 1.83 -19.69 -19.23
CA CYS A 212 0.64 -19.64 -18.38
C CYS A 212 0.44 -18.26 -17.73
N GLU A 213 1.50 -17.57 -17.34
CA GLU A 213 1.41 -16.19 -16.84
C GLU A 213 1.02 -15.18 -17.92
N LYS A 214 1.51 -15.34 -19.15
CA LYS A 214 1.06 -14.53 -20.29
C LYS A 214 -0.42 -14.74 -20.55
N ALA A 215 -0.90 -15.99 -20.53
CA ALA A 215 -2.32 -16.31 -20.65
C ALA A 215 -3.16 -15.66 -19.55
N LEU A 216 -2.67 -15.69 -18.30
CA LEU A 216 -3.31 -14.98 -17.19
C LEU A 216 -3.38 -13.48 -17.45
N ASN A 217 -2.29 -12.84 -17.86
CA ASN A 217 -2.31 -11.40 -18.16
C ASN A 217 -3.28 -11.06 -19.28
N TYR A 218 -3.31 -11.86 -20.34
CA TYR A 218 -4.26 -11.71 -21.44
C TYR A 218 -5.71 -11.77 -20.95
N TYR A 219 -6.03 -12.75 -20.08
CA TYR A 219 -7.34 -12.85 -19.43
C TYR A 219 -7.68 -11.60 -18.60
N LEU A 220 -6.70 -11.05 -17.88
CA LEU A 220 -6.91 -9.88 -17.02
C LEU A 220 -7.12 -8.58 -17.81
N ASP A 221 -6.65 -8.49 -19.05
CA ASP A 221 -6.69 -7.26 -19.86
C ASP A 221 -7.86 -7.23 -20.87
N TYR A 222 -8.28 -8.38 -21.42
CA TYR A 222 -9.21 -8.41 -22.57
C TYR A 222 -10.57 -9.07 -22.32
N ASP A 223 -10.84 -9.54 -21.11
CA ASP A 223 -12.14 -10.09 -20.64
C ASP A 223 -12.78 -11.21 -21.50
N TYR A 224 -12.11 -11.73 -22.54
CA TYR A 224 -12.63 -12.76 -23.44
C TYR A 224 -11.58 -13.78 -23.91
N ALA A 225 -12.11 -14.97 -24.21
CA ALA A 225 -11.52 -16.19 -24.77
C ALA A 225 -10.22 -16.71 -24.10
N ILE A 226 -10.33 -17.12 -22.83
CA ILE A 226 -9.40 -18.09 -22.22
C ILE A 226 -9.17 -19.30 -23.15
N ASP A 227 -10.24 -19.69 -23.85
CA ASP A 227 -10.24 -20.77 -24.83
C ASP A 227 -9.25 -20.53 -25.97
N ASP A 228 -9.07 -19.29 -26.44
CA ASP A 228 -8.24 -19.03 -27.62
C ASP A 228 -6.75 -19.01 -27.30
N TYR A 229 -6.34 -18.50 -26.12
CA TYR A 229 -4.91 -18.36 -25.82
C TYR A 229 -4.26 -19.71 -25.50
N LEU A 230 -4.76 -20.45 -24.50
CA LEU A 230 -4.11 -21.71 -24.09
C LEU A 230 -4.45 -22.87 -25.04
N LYS A 231 -5.67 -22.95 -25.59
CA LYS A 231 -6.01 -24.02 -26.54
C LYS A 231 -5.52 -23.73 -27.96
N GLY A 232 -5.16 -22.47 -28.24
CA GLY A 232 -4.56 -22.04 -29.50
C GLY A 232 -3.05 -22.25 -29.58
N ILE A 233 -2.38 -22.62 -28.48
CA ILE A 233 -0.93 -22.94 -28.52
C ILE A 233 -0.73 -24.13 -29.45
N ARG A 234 -0.07 -23.89 -30.58
CA ARG A 234 0.37 -24.94 -31.50
C ARG A 234 1.72 -25.46 -31.06
N LEU A 235 1.80 -26.77 -30.93
CA LEU A 235 3.03 -27.48 -30.58
C LEU A 235 3.50 -28.32 -31.78
N SER A 236 4.80 -28.40 -31.99
CA SER A 236 5.42 -29.27 -32.99
C SER A 236 6.71 -29.89 -32.46
N ILE A 237 7.10 -31.05 -33.02
CA ILE A 237 8.39 -31.69 -32.77
C ILE A 237 9.32 -31.40 -33.94
N GLU A 238 10.55 -31.01 -33.64
CA GLU A 238 11.64 -31.00 -34.61
C GLU A 238 12.31 -32.37 -34.68
N GLY A 239 12.32 -32.98 -35.88
CA GLY A 239 12.97 -34.26 -36.16
C GLY A 239 11.99 -35.42 -36.39
N ASP A 240 12.52 -36.54 -36.89
CA ASP A 240 11.72 -37.73 -37.21
C ASP A 240 11.39 -38.52 -35.92
N GLY A 241 10.32 -38.09 -35.24
CA GLY A 241 9.70 -38.81 -34.11
C GLY A 241 10.37 -38.65 -32.74
N TRP A 242 11.53 -37.99 -32.64
CA TRP A 242 12.17 -37.61 -31.37
C TRP A 242 12.99 -36.32 -31.53
N GLY A 243 12.73 -35.31 -30.71
CA GLY A 243 13.52 -34.08 -30.70
C GLY A 243 12.90 -32.95 -29.87
N ALA A 244 13.18 -31.71 -30.26
CA ALA A 244 12.73 -30.54 -29.52
C ALA A 244 11.24 -30.28 -29.76
N ILE A 245 10.44 -30.18 -28.69
CA ILE A 245 9.04 -29.78 -28.76
C ILE A 245 8.97 -28.25 -28.63
N ARG A 246 8.41 -27.59 -29.63
CA ARG A 246 8.31 -26.13 -29.69
C ARG A 246 6.88 -25.64 -29.66
N ALA A 247 6.68 -24.50 -29.02
CA ALA A 247 5.49 -23.69 -29.20
C ALA A 247 5.63 -22.72 -30.39
N GLU A 248 4.50 -22.23 -30.88
CA GLU A 248 4.44 -21.13 -31.84
C GLU A 248 5.31 -19.94 -31.39
N GLY A 249 6.20 -19.48 -32.26
CA GLY A 249 7.27 -18.52 -31.91
C GLY A 249 8.62 -19.15 -31.58
N GLY A 250 8.78 -20.47 -31.71
CA GLY A 250 10.07 -21.16 -31.66
C GLY A 250 10.58 -21.49 -30.25
N ILE A 251 9.77 -21.24 -29.21
CA ILE A 251 10.13 -21.52 -27.82
C ILE A 251 10.13 -23.03 -27.58
N ILE A 252 11.27 -23.61 -27.21
CA ILE A 252 11.35 -25.04 -26.89
C ILE A 252 10.78 -25.27 -25.49
N LEU A 253 9.78 -26.14 -25.36
CA LEU A 253 9.11 -26.48 -24.10
C LEU A 253 9.56 -27.82 -23.51
N GLY A 254 10.17 -28.66 -24.33
CA GLY A 254 10.73 -29.93 -23.91
C GLY A 254 11.53 -30.64 -24.99
N ILE A 255 12.09 -31.79 -24.64
CA ILE A 255 12.76 -32.70 -25.57
C ILE A 255 12.16 -34.09 -25.36
N GLY A 256 11.69 -34.72 -26.45
CA GLY A 256 11.06 -36.03 -26.40
C GLY A 256 10.40 -36.41 -27.72
N ASP A 257 9.42 -37.32 -27.65
CA ASP A 257 8.67 -37.82 -28.79
C ASP A 257 7.22 -37.29 -28.81
N GLU A 258 6.43 -37.86 -29.71
CA GLU A 258 5.00 -37.61 -29.88
C GLU A 258 4.18 -37.78 -28.58
N ARG A 259 4.59 -38.68 -27.69
CA ARG A 259 3.89 -38.86 -26.40
C ARG A 259 4.07 -37.63 -25.52
N LEU A 260 5.30 -37.11 -25.42
CA LEU A 260 5.55 -35.89 -24.64
C LEU A 260 4.84 -34.67 -25.26
N LEU A 261 4.77 -34.59 -26.60
CA LEU A 261 4.00 -33.56 -27.30
C LEU A 261 2.52 -33.61 -26.93
N GLN A 262 1.90 -34.80 -26.98
CA GLN A 262 0.50 -34.99 -26.60
C GLN A 262 0.24 -34.66 -25.13
N ASP A 263 1.16 -35.00 -24.23
CA ASP A 263 1.03 -34.66 -22.82
C ASP A 263 1.18 -33.15 -22.56
N LEU A 264 2.03 -32.45 -23.30
CA LEU A 264 2.12 -30.98 -23.26
C LEU A 264 0.86 -30.31 -23.83
N ASP A 265 0.34 -30.80 -24.96
CA ASP A 265 -0.89 -30.28 -25.56
C ASP A 265 -2.07 -30.43 -24.58
N ARG A 266 -2.24 -31.63 -24.01
CA ARG A 266 -3.26 -31.87 -22.99
C ARG A 266 -3.05 -31.04 -21.74
N PHE A 267 -1.80 -30.83 -21.30
CA PHE A 267 -1.48 -29.96 -20.16
C PHE A 267 -2.03 -28.55 -20.35
N PHE A 268 -1.79 -27.93 -21.52
CA PHE A 268 -2.29 -26.60 -21.81
C PHE A 268 -3.82 -26.57 -21.94
N ARG A 269 -4.39 -27.54 -22.65
CA ARG A 269 -5.84 -27.60 -22.92
C ARG A 269 -6.68 -27.90 -21.67
N ASN A 270 -6.15 -28.65 -20.71
CA ASN A 270 -6.91 -29.14 -19.56
C ASN A 270 -6.41 -28.54 -18.24
N GLU A 271 -5.21 -28.88 -17.78
CA GLU A 271 -4.71 -28.50 -16.45
C GLU A 271 -4.45 -27.01 -16.34
N ALA A 272 -3.65 -26.44 -17.26
CA ALA A 272 -3.34 -25.02 -17.24
C ALA A 272 -4.59 -24.18 -17.44
N TYR A 273 -5.46 -24.59 -18.37
CA TYR A 273 -6.76 -23.98 -18.60
C TYR A 273 -7.65 -24.02 -17.34
N TYR A 274 -7.73 -25.16 -16.65
CA TYR A 274 -8.51 -25.30 -15.43
C TYR A 274 -8.03 -24.34 -14.33
N HIS A 275 -6.72 -24.29 -14.09
CA HIS A 275 -6.15 -23.38 -13.09
C HIS A 275 -6.37 -21.92 -13.48
N LEU A 276 -6.23 -21.55 -14.76
CA LEU A 276 -6.54 -20.21 -15.24
C LEU A 276 -8.01 -19.84 -15.00
N LYS A 277 -8.94 -20.74 -15.31
CA LYS A 277 -10.38 -20.53 -15.08
C LYS A 277 -10.72 -20.40 -13.59
N TYR A 278 -10.00 -21.08 -12.72
CA TYR A 278 -10.20 -21.03 -11.27
C TYR A 278 -9.60 -19.75 -10.63
N TYR A 279 -8.35 -19.40 -10.96
CA TYR A 279 -7.64 -18.27 -10.36
C TYR A 279 -7.94 -16.94 -11.05
N GLY A 280 -8.12 -16.93 -12.37
CA GLY A 280 -8.33 -15.74 -13.20
C GLY A 280 -9.40 -14.80 -12.63
N PRO A 281 -10.65 -15.25 -12.41
CA PRO A 281 -11.72 -14.38 -11.89
C PRO A 281 -11.43 -13.81 -10.49
N LYS A 282 -10.66 -14.52 -9.65
CA LYS A 282 -10.30 -14.05 -8.30
C LYS A 282 -9.21 -12.97 -8.38
N ILE A 283 -8.21 -13.20 -9.23
CA ILE A 283 -7.12 -12.26 -9.50
C ILE A 283 -7.69 -10.99 -10.14
N LYS A 284 -8.59 -11.12 -11.11
CA LYS A 284 -9.26 -10.00 -11.79
C LYS A 284 -10.06 -9.13 -10.83
N ARG A 285 -10.94 -9.73 -10.02
CA ARG A 285 -11.69 -8.99 -8.99
C ARG A 285 -10.78 -8.27 -8.00
N SER A 286 -9.68 -8.91 -7.58
CA SER A 286 -8.71 -8.27 -6.68
C SER A 286 -8.00 -7.09 -7.35
N ARG A 287 -7.62 -7.23 -8.63
CA ARG A 287 -7.05 -6.16 -9.47
C ARG A 287 -7.98 -4.97 -9.58
N GLU A 288 -9.20 -5.21 -10.05
CA GLU A 288 -10.23 -4.17 -10.19
C GLU A 288 -10.52 -3.49 -8.85
N LYS A 289 -10.54 -4.24 -7.75
CA LYS A 289 -10.76 -3.72 -6.42
C LYS A 289 -9.65 -2.76 -5.98
N PHE A 290 -8.38 -3.18 -6.01
CA PHE A 290 -7.30 -2.28 -5.59
C PHE A 290 -7.17 -1.08 -6.54
N SER A 291 -7.34 -1.26 -7.84
CA SER A 291 -7.30 -0.16 -8.82
C SER A 291 -8.38 0.88 -8.54
N ASN A 292 -9.61 0.45 -8.23
CA ASN A 292 -10.70 1.35 -7.88
C ASN A 292 -10.47 2.06 -6.53
N CYS A 293 -9.98 1.33 -5.52
CA CYS A 293 -9.64 1.92 -4.22
C CYS A 293 -8.56 3.01 -4.37
N PHE A 294 -7.49 2.72 -5.10
CA PHE A 294 -6.39 3.67 -5.25
C PHE A 294 -6.73 4.86 -6.16
N ARG A 295 -7.56 4.66 -7.20
CA ARG A 295 -8.10 5.79 -7.99
C ARG A 295 -8.91 6.75 -7.11
N LYS A 296 -9.83 6.22 -6.30
CA LYS A 296 -10.59 7.04 -5.33
C LYS A 296 -9.68 7.67 -4.27
N LEU A 297 -8.65 6.96 -3.83
CA LEU A 297 -7.67 7.47 -2.88
C LEU A 297 -6.92 8.66 -3.47
N ARG A 298 -6.53 8.61 -4.75
CA ARG A 298 -5.88 9.73 -5.45
C ARG A 298 -6.75 10.98 -5.40
N ASP A 299 -8.04 10.86 -5.73
CA ASP A 299 -8.97 12.00 -5.70
C ASP A 299 -9.09 12.59 -4.29
N GLU A 300 -9.20 11.73 -3.28
CA GLU A 300 -9.23 12.16 -1.87
C GLU A 300 -7.91 12.81 -1.43
N ILE A 301 -6.76 12.29 -1.86
CA ILE A 301 -5.44 12.88 -1.57
C ILE A 301 -5.28 14.24 -2.24
N CYS A 302 -5.70 14.42 -3.49
CA CYS A 302 -5.70 15.74 -4.14
C CYS A 302 -6.53 16.76 -3.32
N ARG A 303 -7.69 16.35 -2.80
CA ARG A 303 -8.49 17.20 -1.91
C ARG A 303 -7.75 17.51 -0.60
N ILE A 304 -7.10 16.52 0.00
CA ILE A 304 -6.31 16.70 1.24
C ILE A 304 -5.14 17.66 1.03
N ILE A 305 -4.42 17.55 -0.10
CA ILE A 305 -3.33 18.45 -0.47
C ILE A 305 -3.86 19.88 -0.63
N HIS A 306 -5.00 20.06 -1.31
CA HIS A 306 -5.64 21.36 -1.43
C HIS A 306 -6.02 21.95 -0.06
N GLU A 307 -6.65 21.16 0.81
CA GLU A 307 -6.96 21.56 2.19
C GLU A 307 -5.70 21.98 2.96
N ALA A 308 -4.62 21.18 2.89
CA ALA A 308 -3.37 21.44 3.58
C ALA A 308 -2.75 22.78 3.14
N ARG A 309 -2.78 23.09 1.84
CA ARG A 309 -2.29 24.37 1.28
C ARG A 309 -3.12 25.57 1.75
N GLN A 310 -4.42 25.37 1.97
CA GLN A 310 -5.29 26.39 2.60
C GLN A 310 -5.10 26.50 4.13
N GLY A 311 -4.21 25.68 4.72
CA GLY A 311 -3.96 25.65 6.17
C GLY A 311 -4.86 24.70 6.96
N VAL A 312 -5.70 23.94 6.26
CA VAL A 312 -6.56 22.94 6.89
C VAL A 312 -5.79 21.62 6.89
N SER A 313 -5.12 21.32 8.00
CA SER A 313 -4.49 20.02 8.21
C SER A 313 -5.24 19.28 9.33
N LYS A 314 -5.84 18.14 8.97
CA LYS A 314 -6.50 17.24 9.93
C LYS A 314 -5.58 16.05 10.21
N GLY A 315 -5.59 15.54 11.45
CA GLY A 315 -4.84 14.34 11.84
C GLY A 315 -3.71 14.61 12.83
N ILE A 316 -3.03 13.55 13.25
CA ILE A 316 -1.98 13.59 14.28
C ILE A 316 -0.60 13.51 13.62
N CYS A 317 0.25 14.51 13.90
CA CYS A 317 1.62 14.62 13.39
C CYS A 317 2.66 14.42 14.49
N ARG A 318 3.31 13.25 14.55
CA ARG A 318 4.39 13.01 15.53
C ARG A 318 5.61 13.90 15.29
N ILE A 319 5.95 14.26 14.05
CA ILE A 319 7.10 15.11 13.72
C ILE A 319 6.90 16.57 14.15
N CYS A 320 5.70 17.13 14.01
CA CYS A 320 5.36 18.45 14.57
C CYS A 320 5.29 18.43 16.10
N LEU A 321 4.96 17.29 16.70
CA LEU A 321 5.02 17.11 18.15
C LEU A 321 6.47 16.95 18.66
N MET A 322 7.39 16.42 17.84
CA MET A 322 8.79 16.21 18.23
C MET A 322 9.72 17.39 17.91
N LYS A 323 9.52 18.14 16.82
CA LYS A 323 10.33 19.35 16.55
C LYS A 323 10.00 20.53 17.46
N ALA A 324 8.80 20.58 18.03
CA ALA A 324 8.49 21.50 19.12
C ALA A 324 9.29 21.23 20.41
N LYS A 325 9.94 20.05 20.53
CA LYS A 325 10.84 19.70 21.64
C LYS A 325 12.33 19.92 21.31
N GLY A 326 12.68 20.25 20.07
CA GLY A 326 14.07 20.32 19.61
C GLY A 326 14.62 21.74 19.42
N GLU A 327 13.83 22.76 19.78
CA GLU A 327 14.21 24.18 19.73
C GLU A 327 14.22 24.81 21.15
N GLU A 328 14.59 24.04 22.17
CA GLU A 328 14.98 24.56 23.49
C GLU A 328 16.49 24.51 23.68
#